data_AF-A0A151S2T0-F1
#
_entry.id   AF-A0A151S2T0-F1
#
_cell.length_a   1.000
_cell.length_b   1.000
_cell.length_c   1.000
_cell.angle_alpha   90.00
_cell.angle_beta   90.00
_cell.angle_gamma   90.00
#
_symmetry.space_group_name_H-M   'P 1'
#
loop_
_entity.id
_entity.type
_entity.pdbx_description
1 polymer ?
#
loop_
_entity_poly.entity_id
_entity_poly.type
_entity_poly.pdbx_seq_one_letter_code
_entity_poly.pdbx_strand_id
1 'polypeptide(L)' 'PHRQGSLAKRTHPKLAVRYYRPFLVTKQMGSVSFQLELPAQANIHPVFHVST' A
#
# COMPACT_ATOMS: atom_id res chain seq x y z
N PRO A 1 6.00 25.92 26.73
CA PRO A 1 5.86 25.62 25.28
C PRO A 1 7.07 24.83 24.76
N HIS A 2 6.98 23.49 24.78
CA HIS A 2 8.07 22.61 24.37
C HIS A 2 7.85 22.20 22.90
N ARG A 3 8.66 22.74 21.98
CA ARG A 3 8.76 22.19 20.62
C ARG A 3 9.57 20.91 20.70
N GLN A 4 8.93 19.76 20.45
CA GLN A 4 9.64 18.49 20.27
C GLN A 4 10.28 18.48 18.87
N GLY A 5 11.60 18.64 18.82
CA GLY A 5 12.40 18.67 17.60
C GLY A 5 12.86 17.30 17.12
N SER A 6 11.96 16.31 17.00
CA SER A 6 12.35 14.95 16.60
C SER A 6 11.57 14.44 15.39
N LEU A 7 11.71 15.09 14.24
CA LEU A 7 11.48 14.45 12.95
C LEU A 7 12.55 14.95 11.97
N ALA A 8 13.70 14.27 11.94
CA ALA A 8 14.60 14.41 10.81
C ALA A 8 13.81 13.97 9.55
N LYS A 9 13.74 14.82 8.52
CA LYS A 9 13.15 14.48 7.20
C LYS A 9 13.99 13.41 6.51
N ARG A 10 13.98 12.18 7.03
CA ARG A 10 14.55 11.02 6.34
C ARG A 10 13.46 10.53 5.41
N THR A 11 13.61 10.83 4.12
CA THR A 11 12.82 10.19 3.07
C THR A 11 13.14 8.70 3.13
N HIS A 12 12.31 7.91 3.82
CA HIS A 12 12.45 6.46 3.85
C HIS A 12 12.05 5.93 2.48
N PRO A 13 12.99 5.46 1.62
CA PRO A 13 12.64 5.03 0.27
C PRO A 13 11.66 3.84 0.25
N LYS A 14 11.60 3.06 1.33
CA LYS A 14 10.63 1.97 1.55
C LYS A 14 9.20 2.46 1.80
N LEU A 15 9.04 3.72 2.22
CA LEU A 15 7.76 4.40 2.45
C LEU A 15 7.50 5.51 1.41
N ALA A 16 8.32 5.61 0.36
CA ALA A 16 8.06 6.54 -0.73
C ALA A 16 6.74 6.13 -1.42
N VAL A 17 5.87 7.11 -1.66
CA VAL A 17 4.60 6.90 -2.37
C VAL A 17 4.93 6.46 -3.79
N ARG A 18 4.80 5.15 -4.07
CA ARG A 18 4.90 4.59 -5.41
C ARG A 18 3.49 4.22 -5.86
N TYR A 19 2.94 5.03 -6.75
CA TYR A 19 1.74 4.64 -7.50
C TYR A 19 2.16 3.66 -8.57
N TYR A 20 1.97 2.38 -8.28
CA TYR A 20 1.86 1.39 -9.34
C TYR A 20 0.47 1.55 -9.96
N ARG A 21 0.40 1.51 -11.28
CA ARG A 21 -0.81 1.71 -12.10
C ARG A 21 -2.01 0.90 -11.58
N PRO A 22 -3.25 1.18 -12.03
CA PRO A 22 -4.39 0.35 -11.67
C PRO A 22 -4.10 -1.13 -11.93
N PHE A 23 -4.37 -1.98 -10.93
CA PHE A 23 -4.26 -3.43 -11.04
C PHE A 23 -5.63 -4.02 -11.32
N LEU A 24 -5.65 -5.12 -12.06
CA LEU A 24 -6.88 -5.86 -12.32
C LEU A 24 -7.32 -6.61 -11.06
N VAL A 25 -8.62 -6.56 -10.78
CA VAL A 25 -9.23 -7.40 -9.74
C VAL A 25 -9.46 -8.77 -10.33
N THR A 26 -8.79 -9.80 -9.81
CA THR A 26 -8.96 -11.18 -10.27
C THR A 26 -10.08 -11.90 -9.53
N LYS A 27 -10.29 -11.54 -8.26
CA LYS A 27 -11.30 -12.17 -7.42
C LYS A 27 -11.82 -11.22 -6.34
N GLN A 28 -13.14 -11.21 -6.16
CA GLN A 28 -13.79 -10.63 -4.98
C GLN A 28 -13.98 -11.73 -3.93
N MET A 29 -13.34 -11.59 -2.78
CA MET A 29 -13.35 -12.59 -1.68
C MET A 29 -14.30 -12.22 -0.54
N GLY A 30 -15.00 -11.10 -0.65
CA GLY A 30 -15.98 -10.61 0.32
C GLY A 30 -16.54 -9.25 -0.10
N SER A 31 -17.31 -8.61 0.76
CA SER A 31 -17.83 -7.25 0.49
C SER A 31 -16.70 -6.22 0.33
N VAL A 32 -15.60 -6.40 1.04
CA VAL A 32 -14.51 -5.41 1.14
C VAL A 32 -13.13 -5.98 0.79
N SER A 33 -13.04 -7.22 0.33
CA SER A 33 -11.77 -7.94 0.12
C SER A 33 -11.58 -8.32 -1.34
N PHE A 34 -10.51 -7.81 -1.95
CA PHE A 34 -10.24 -8.00 -3.37
C PHE A 34 -8.83 -8.52 -3.60
N GLN A 35 -8.70 -9.55 -4.43
CA GLN A 35 -7.42 -10.03 -4.92
C GLN A 35 -7.04 -9.28 -6.19
N LEU A 36 -5.84 -8.73 -6.23
CA LEU A 36 -5.28 -7.99 -7.36
C LEU A 36 -4.28 -8.84 -8.15
N GLU A 37 -4.24 -8.63 -9.45
CA GLU A 37 -3.17 -9.14 -10.32
C GLU A 37 -1.92 -8.28 -10.13
N LEU A 38 -1.04 -8.72 -9.23
CA LEU A 38 0.23 -8.06 -9.00
C LEU A 38 1.33 -8.63 -9.92
N PRO A 39 2.32 -7.82 -10.32
CA PRO A 39 3.49 -8.31 -11.02
C PRO A 39 4.21 -9.38 -10.18
N ALA A 40 4.81 -10.38 -10.83
CA ALA A 40 5.52 -11.46 -10.14
C ALA A 40 6.69 -10.96 -9.25
N GLN A 41 7.22 -9.76 -9.53
CA GLN A 41 8.27 -9.12 -8.73
C GLN A 41 7.75 -8.49 -7.44
N ALA A 42 6.44 -8.35 -7.28
CA ALA A 42 5.83 -7.77 -6.09
C ALA A 42 5.83 -8.81 -4.95
N ASN A 43 6.68 -8.60 -3.94
CA ASN A 43 6.76 -9.45 -2.76
C ASN A 43 5.79 -9.00 -1.65
N ILE A 44 4.52 -8.83 -2.02
CA ILE A 44 3.45 -8.44 -1.09
C ILE A 44 2.24 -9.35 -1.31
N HIS A 45 1.40 -9.48 -0.28
CA HIS A 45 0.18 -10.27 -0.39
C HIS A 45 -0.81 -9.60 -1.36
N PRO A 46 -1.39 -10.34 -2.34
CA PRO A 46 -2.22 -9.74 -3.39
C PRO A 46 -3.65 -9.42 -2.95
N VAL A 47 -4.02 -9.64 -1.68
CA VAL A 47 -5.37 -9.34 -1.17
C VAL A 47 -5.35 -8.01 -0.43
N PHE A 48 -6.27 -7.13 -0.83
CA PHE A 48 -6.41 -5.78 -0.30
C PHE A 48 -7.82 -5.58 0.25
N HIS A 49 -7.90 -4.81 1.34
CA HIS A 49 -9.15 -4.43 1.97
C HIS A 49 -9.43 -2.94 1.72
N VAL A 50 -10.65 -2.63 1.28
CA VAL A 50 -11.14 -1.25 1.20
C VAL A 50 -11.93 -0.93 2.45
N SER A 51 -11.60 0.19 3.08
CA SER A 51 -12.41 0.74 4.17
C SER A 51 -13.73 1.24 3.61
N THR A 52 -14.83 0.72 4.14
CA THR A 52 -16.18 1.26 3.95
C THR A 52 -16.39 2.52 4.75
#